data_AF-A0A357KY02-F1
#
_entry.id   AF-A0A357KY02-F1
#
_cell.length_a   1.000
_cell.length_b   1.000
_cell.length_c   1.000
_cell.angle_alpha   90.00
_cell.angle_beta   90.00
_cell.angle_gamma   90.00
#
_symmetry.space_group_name_H-M   'P 1'
#
loop_
_entity.id
_entity.type
_entity.pdbx_description
1 polymer ?
#
loop_
_entity_poly.entity_id
_entity_poly.type
_entity_poly.pdbx_seq_one_letter_code
_entity_poly.pdbx_strand_id
1 'polypeptide(L)'
;MIRWSRPALVALAVSLSLAARAPAQPGAPLPTPEEVLEECLMKFEMILADADDQISDERDDAIEEIEYLDGNGAPDKRITREARNGRKRVQGEARTALAELNRTHGDCFINLRRRGADREMNEELDDQMRRSVRELRRLANAAYADIDAARDAALADDDGAEP
;
A
#
# COMPACT_ATOMS: atom_id res chain seq x y z
N MET A 1 29.83 34.30 25.13
CA MET A 1 28.63 33.45 24.99
C MET A 1 28.37 33.24 23.50
N ILE A 2 28.61 32.04 22.97
CA ILE A 2 28.46 31.77 21.54
C ILE A 2 26.98 31.52 21.23
N ARG A 3 26.35 32.46 20.50
CA ARG A 3 24.98 32.32 19.97
C ARG A 3 25.05 31.53 18.66
N TRP A 4 24.67 30.26 18.70
CA TRP A 4 24.53 29.44 17.49
C TRP A 4 23.25 29.82 16.75
N SER A 5 23.35 29.98 15.43
CA SER A 5 22.20 30.19 14.56
C SER A 5 21.39 28.89 14.45
N ARG A 6 20.06 28.98 14.43
CA ARG A 6 19.14 27.84 14.23
C ARG A 6 19.55 26.87 13.10
N PRO A 7 20.08 27.31 11.93
CA PRO A 7 20.55 26.37 10.90
C PRO A 7 21.75 25.52 11.33
N ALA A 8 22.62 26.00 12.23
CA ALA A 8 23.76 25.22 12.71
C ALA A 8 23.35 24.08 13.66
N LEU A 9 22.26 24.26 14.41
CA LEU A 9 21.69 23.20 15.26
C LEU A 9 21.02 22.09 14.43
N VAL A 10 20.37 22.44 13.32
CA VAL A 10 19.78 21.47 12.39
C VAL A 10 20.86 20.64 11.71
N ALA A 11 21.96 21.26 11.26
CA ALA A 11 23.09 20.54 10.66
C ALA A 11 23.74 19.54 11.63
N LEU A 12 23.82 19.88 12.93
CA LEU A 12 24.34 18.98 13.96
C LEU A 12 23.41 17.79 14.21
N ALA A 13 22.09 18.01 14.23
CA ALA A 13 21.09 16.95 14.43
C ALA A 13 21.02 15.97 13.24
N VAL A 14 21.17 16.47 12.01
CA VAL A 14 21.27 15.62 10.82
C VAL A 14 22.55 14.78 10.83
N SER A 15 23.67 15.35 11.31
CA SER A 15 24.94 14.63 11.44
C SER A 15 24.89 13.53 12.52
N LEU A 16 24.19 13.78 13.63
CA LEU A 16 23.98 12.80 14.71
C LEU A 16 23.01 11.67 14.31
N SER A 17 22.01 11.96 13.47
CA SER A 17 21.07 10.96 12.98
C SER A 17 21.71 10.01 11.95
N LEU A 18 22.71 10.50 11.19
CA LEU A 18 23.49 9.66 10.27
C LEU A 18 24.46 8.72 11.02
N ALA A 19 24.85 9.06 12.25
CA ALA A 19 25.71 8.24 13.11
C ALA A 19 24.96 7.18 13.94
N ALA A 20 23.64 7.25 14.01
CA ALA A 20 22.81 6.31 14.78
C ALA A 20 22.35 5.08 13.96
N ARG A 21 22.69 5.01 12.67
CA ARG A 21 22.54 3.78 11.89
C ARG A 21 23.72 2.89 12.26
N ALA A 22 23.48 1.99 13.22
CA ALA A 22 24.46 1.07 13.78
C ALA A 22 25.38 0.54 12.66
N PRO A 23 26.71 0.69 12.79
CA PRO A 23 27.61 0.06 11.85
C PRO A 23 27.36 -1.44 11.91
N ALA A 24 27.14 -2.05 10.75
CA ALA A 24 27.26 -3.49 10.60
C ALA A 24 28.52 -3.95 11.35
N GLN A 25 28.40 -5.00 12.18
CA GLN A 25 29.53 -5.52 12.94
C GLN A 25 30.74 -5.63 12.00
N PRO A 26 31.86 -4.96 12.30
CA PRO A 26 33.02 -5.00 11.42
C PRO A 26 33.49 -6.45 11.34
N GLY A 27 33.27 -7.09 10.18
CA GLY A 27 33.56 -8.50 9.94
C GLY A 27 32.38 -9.38 9.52
N ALA A 28 31.14 -8.88 9.54
CA ALA A 28 30.03 -9.61 8.93
C ALA A 28 30.23 -9.66 7.40
N PRO A 29 30.17 -10.84 6.75
CA PRO A 29 30.19 -10.92 5.30
C PRO A 29 29.05 -10.07 4.75
N LEU A 30 29.34 -9.33 3.68
CA LEU A 30 28.31 -8.59 2.99
C LEU A 30 27.32 -9.58 2.37
N PRO A 31 26.00 -9.28 2.39
CA PRO A 31 25.02 -10.16 1.78
C PRO A 31 25.31 -10.33 0.29
N THR A 32 25.14 -11.57 -0.16
CA THR A 32 25.20 -12.01 -1.55
C THR A 32 24.06 -11.38 -2.37
N PRO A 33 24.20 -11.27 -3.70
CA PRO A 33 23.10 -10.86 -4.58
C PRO A 33 21.81 -11.66 -4.32
N GLU A 34 21.93 -12.96 -4.08
CA GLU A 34 20.82 -13.88 -3.86
C GLU A 34 20.09 -13.57 -2.54
N GLU A 35 20.83 -13.34 -1.45
CA GLU A 35 20.24 -12.93 -0.16
C GLU A 35 19.54 -11.57 -0.26
N VAL A 36 20.09 -10.64 -1.06
CA VAL A 36 19.45 -9.34 -1.32
C VAL A 36 18.18 -9.52 -2.15
N LEU A 37 18.17 -10.41 -3.15
CA LEU A 37 16.99 -10.70 -3.95
C LEU A 37 15.89 -11.31 -3.07
N GLU A 38 16.21 -12.29 -2.25
CA GLU A 38 15.26 -12.91 -1.32
C GLU A 38 14.64 -11.89 -0.37
N GLU A 39 15.47 -11.03 0.26
CA GLU A 39 14.98 -9.93 1.10
C GLU A 39 14.06 -8.99 0.33
N CYS A 40 14.40 -8.70 -0.93
CA CYS A 40 13.59 -7.88 -1.80
C CYS A 40 12.25 -8.52 -2.14
N LEU A 41 12.22 -9.78 -2.55
CA LEU A 41 10.98 -10.50 -2.87
C LEU A 41 10.05 -10.57 -1.65
N MET A 42 10.60 -10.85 -0.46
CA MET A 42 9.85 -10.87 0.79
C MET A 42 9.20 -9.51 1.11
N LYS A 43 9.88 -8.40 0.85
CA LYS A 43 9.30 -7.06 1.03
C LYS A 43 8.09 -6.82 0.13
N PHE A 44 8.12 -7.33 -1.11
CA PHE A 44 6.97 -7.19 -2.01
C PHE A 44 5.76 -7.97 -1.49
N GLU A 45 5.98 -9.17 -0.96
CA GLU A 45 4.93 -9.97 -0.34
C GLU A 45 4.35 -9.28 0.90
N MET A 46 5.20 -8.72 1.76
CA MET A 46 4.74 -7.97 2.93
C MET A 46 3.90 -6.75 2.54
N ILE A 47 4.32 -5.98 1.54
CA ILE A 47 3.56 -4.82 1.05
C ILE A 47 2.20 -5.25 0.49
N LEU A 48 2.15 -6.39 -0.23
CA LEU A 48 0.88 -6.90 -0.74
C LEU A 48 -0.05 -7.39 0.35
N ALA A 49 0.47 -8.07 1.37
CA ALA A 49 -0.33 -8.54 2.50
C ALA A 49 -0.93 -7.37 3.28
N ASP A 50 -0.12 -6.36 3.60
CA ASP A 50 -0.58 -5.13 4.27
C ASP A 50 -1.62 -4.37 3.42
N ALA A 51 -1.42 -4.32 2.11
CA ALA A 51 -2.39 -3.72 1.20
C ALA A 51 -3.70 -4.50 1.11
N ASP A 52 -3.67 -5.83 1.19
CA ASP A 52 -4.87 -6.68 1.19
C ASP A 52 -5.71 -6.43 2.45
N ASP A 53 -5.06 -6.35 3.61
CA ASP A 53 -5.69 -6.02 4.89
C ASP A 53 -6.33 -4.62 4.84
N GLN A 54 -5.58 -3.59 4.45
CA GLN A 54 -6.09 -2.21 4.39
C GLN A 54 -7.21 -2.03 3.36
N ILE A 55 -7.11 -2.68 2.19
CA ILE A 55 -8.17 -2.65 1.18
C ILE A 55 -9.42 -3.37 1.68
N SER A 56 -9.26 -4.47 2.41
CA SER A 56 -10.37 -5.23 2.99
C SER A 56 -11.07 -4.43 4.08
N ASP A 57 -10.33 -3.78 4.98
CA ASP A 57 -10.89 -2.91 6.02
C ASP A 57 -11.71 -1.77 5.41
N GLU A 58 -11.16 -1.06 4.42
CA GLU A 58 -11.87 0.05 3.75
C GLU A 58 -13.08 -0.41 2.94
N ARG A 59 -13.06 -1.64 2.42
CA ARG A 59 -14.21 -2.28 1.78
C ARG A 59 -15.30 -2.56 2.82
N ASP A 60 -14.93 -3.21 3.92
CA ASP A 60 -15.88 -3.67 4.94
C ASP A 60 -16.53 -2.46 5.64
N ASP A 61 -15.76 -1.43 5.98
CA ASP A 61 -16.28 -0.16 6.52
C ASP A 61 -17.27 0.50 5.55
N ALA A 62 -16.98 0.50 4.25
CA ALA A 62 -17.88 1.07 3.24
C ALA A 62 -19.18 0.28 3.12
N ILE A 63 -19.12 -1.04 3.21
CA ILE A 63 -20.29 -1.92 3.16
C ILE A 63 -21.13 -1.71 4.43
N GLU A 64 -20.53 -1.72 5.61
CA GLU A 64 -21.22 -1.49 6.89
C GLU A 64 -21.94 -0.13 6.89
N GLU A 65 -21.30 0.93 6.39
CA GLU A 65 -21.93 2.24 6.29
C GLU A 65 -23.12 2.27 5.31
N ILE A 66 -23.03 1.54 4.19
CA ILE A 66 -24.13 1.41 3.22
C ILE A 66 -25.31 0.69 3.87
N GLU A 67 -25.07 -0.46 4.51
CA GLU A 67 -26.09 -1.27 5.18
C GLU A 67 -26.74 -0.49 6.33
N TYR A 68 -25.95 0.28 7.08
CA TYR A 68 -26.47 1.17 8.11
C TYR A 68 -27.38 2.26 7.54
N LEU A 69 -27.00 2.88 6.42
CA LEU A 69 -27.82 3.90 5.77
C LEU A 69 -29.13 3.33 5.25
N ASP A 70 -29.08 2.15 4.64
CA ASP A 70 -30.23 1.42 4.12
C ASP A 70 -31.22 1.03 5.24
N GLY A 71 -30.73 0.38 6.31
CA GLY A 71 -31.56 -0.01 7.46
C GLY A 71 -32.23 1.17 8.19
N ASN A 72 -31.77 2.40 7.95
CA ASN A 72 -32.37 3.63 8.47
C ASN A 72 -33.24 4.39 7.44
N GLY A 73 -33.49 3.82 6.26
CA GLY A 73 -34.27 4.45 5.18
C GLY A 73 -33.63 5.73 4.66
N ALA A 74 -32.30 5.79 4.60
CA ALA A 74 -31.62 6.95 4.05
C ALA A 74 -31.90 7.09 2.54
N PRO A 75 -32.02 8.32 1.99
CA PRO A 75 -32.26 8.49 0.56
C PRO A 75 -31.15 7.88 -0.30
N ASP A 76 -31.48 7.32 -1.46
CA ASP A 76 -30.57 6.68 -2.43
C ASP A 76 -29.31 7.49 -2.74
N LYS A 77 -29.46 8.82 -2.81
CA LYS A 77 -28.36 9.76 -3.08
C LYS A 77 -27.28 9.72 -2.00
N ARG A 78 -27.63 9.37 -0.76
CA ARG A 78 -26.68 9.17 0.33
C ARG A 78 -25.98 7.82 0.20
N ILE A 79 -26.72 6.74 -0.05
CA ILE A 79 -26.17 5.39 -0.28
C ILE A 79 -25.18 5.41 -1.45
N THR A 80 -25.58 5.96 -2.60
CA THR A 80 -24.71 6.09 -3.78
C THR A 80 -23.46 6.93 -3.51
N ARG A 81 -23.59 7.98 -2.68
CA ARG A 81 -22.46 8.83 -2.30
C ARG A 81 -21.49 8.05 -1.42
N GLU A 82 -21.97 7.24 -0.49
CA GLU A 82 -21.11 6.47 0.38
C GLU A 82 -20.38 5.37 -0.37
N ALA A 83 -21.06 4.62 -1.25
CA ALA A 83 -20.39 3.68 -2.16
C ALA A 83 -19.28 4.35 -2.99
N ARG A 84 -19.48 5.61 -3.42
CA ARG A 84 -18.42 6.38 -4.11
C ARG A 84 -17.28 6.77 -3.17
N ASN A 85 -17.55 7.08 -1.91
CA ASN A 85 -16.54 7.42 -0.92
C ASN A 85 -15.70 6.19 -0.56
N GLY A 86 -16.33 5.05 -0.25
CA GLY A 86 -15.65 3.78 -0.01
C GLY A 86 -14.69 3.41 -1.14
N ARG A 87 -15.14 3.47 -2.40
CA ARG A 87 -14.25 3.24 -3.55
C ARG A 87 -13.06 4.19 -3.61
N LYS A 88 -13.21 5.45 -3.20
CA LYS A 88 -12.09 6.39 -3.15
C LYS A 88 -11.09 6.05 -2.05
N ARG A 89 -11.54 5.56 -0.90
CA ARG A 89 -10.67 5.13 0.19
C ARG A 89 -9.86 3.89 -0.21
N VAL A 90 -10.53 2.85 -0.73
CA VAL A 90 -9.88 1.69 -1.35
C VAL A 90 -8.89 2.09 -2.45
N GLN A 91 -9.25 3.07 -3.30
CA GLN A 91 -8.32 3.60 -4.31
C GLN A 91 -7.11 4.31 -3.69
N GLY A 92 -7.31 5.00 -2.56
CA GLY A 92 -6.26 5.61 -1.77
C GLY A 92 -5.24 4.57 -1.32
N GLU A 93 -5.69 3.51 -0.65
CA GLU A 93 -4.82 2.45 -0.14
C GLU A 93 -4.09 1.72 -1.26
N ALA A 94 -4.79 1.37 -2.34
CA ALA A 94 -4.15 0.79 -3.51
C ALA A 94 -3.08 1.71 -4.14
N ARG A 95 -3.21 3.04 -4.05
CA ARG A 95 -2.19 3.98 -4.52
C ARG A 95 -1.01 4.08 -3.56
N THR A 96 -1.26 4.06 -2.26
CA THR A 96 -0.23 4.05 -1.22
C THR A 96 0.66 2.82 -1.39
N ALA A 97 0.06 1.63 -1.46
CA ALA A 97 0.78 0.38 -1.69
C ALA A 97 1.54 0.37 -3.03
N LEU A 98 0.96 0.90 -4.10
CA LEU A 98 1.66 1.00 -5.39
C LEU A 98 2.88 1.93 -5.31
N ALA A 99 2.78 3.05 -4.60
CA ALA A 99 3.91 3.96 -4.41
C ALA A 99 5.03 3.28 -3.61
N GLU A 100 4.66 2.46 -2.62
CA GLU A 100 5.61 1.69 -1.82
C GLU A 100 6.29 0.59 -2.63
N LEU A 101 5.53 -0.19 -3.41
CA LEU A 101 6.08 -1.18 -4.34
C LEU A 101 7.11 -0.56 -5.30
N ASN A 102 6.79 0.59 -5.90
CA ASN A 102 7.72 1.27 -6.80
C ASN A 102 9.00 1.75 -6.09
N ARG A 103 8.87 2.25 -4.85
CA ARG A 103 10.04 2.66 -4.06
C ARG A 103 10.91 1.45 -3.72
N THR A 104 10.30 0.40 -3.20
CA THR A 104 10.99 -0.85 -2.82
C THR A 104 11.67 -1.49 -4.02
N HIS A 105 11.00 -1.51 -5.19
CA HIS A 105 11.60 -1.98 -6.44
C HIS A 105 12.86 -1.19 -6.80
N GLY A 106 12.80 0.14 -6.78
CA GLY A 106 13.95 1.00 -7.06
C GLY A 106 15.13 0.78 -6.12
N ASP A 107 14.86 0.66 -4.81
CA ASP A 107 15.88 0.39 -3.80
C ASP A 107 16.52 -0.99 -4.00
N CYS A 108 15.71 -2.00 -4.28
CA CYS A 108 16.14 -3.36 -4.57
C CYS A 108 17.01 -3.45 -5.82
N PHE A 109 16.58 -2.81 -6.90
CA PHE A 109 17.33 -2.76 -8.14
C PHE A 109 18.73 -2.13 -7.95
N ILE A 110 18.81 -1.03 -7.19
CA ILE A 110 20.10 -0.38 -6.88
C ILE A 110 20.99 -1.30 -6.04
N ASN A 111 20.42 -1.98 -5.05
CA ASN A 111 21.18 -2.89 -4.17
C ASN A 111 21.70 -4.11 -4.94
N LEU A 112 20.87 -4.77 -5.73
CA LEU A 112 21.27 -5.89 -6.59
C LEU A 112 22.38 -5.49 -7.56
N ARG A 113 22.22 -4.35 -8.23
CA ARG A 113 23.24 -3.84 -9.16
C ARG A 113 24.57 -3.57 -8.47
N ARG A 114 24.58 -3.03 -7.25
CA ARG A 114 25.81 -2.80 -6.47
C ARG A 114 26.51 -4.09 -6.05
N ARG A 115 25.77 -5.19 -5.94
CA ARG A 115 26.29 -6.52 -5.56
C ARG A 115 26.76 -7.35 -6.75
N GLY A 116 26.54 -6.88 -7.98
CA GLY A 116 26.90 -7.63 -9.18
C GLY A 116 25.88 -8.71 -9.53
N ALA A 117 24.60 -8.51 -9.16
CA ALA A 117 23.52 -9.37 -9.63
C ALA A 117 23.53 -9.46 -11.17
N ASP A 118 23.29 -10.67 -11.66
CA ASP A 118 23.24 -10.91 -13.09
C ASP A 118 21.90 -10.45 -13.70
N ARG A 119 21.74 -10.73 -14.98
CA ARG A 119 20.53 -10.36 -15.72
C ARG A 119 19.29 -11.11 -15.22
N GLU A 120 19.43 -12.39 -14.86
CA GLU A 120 18.33 -13.25 -14.47
C GLU A 120 17.70 -12.77 -13.16
N MET A 121 18.52 -12.42 -12.17
CA MET A 121 18.04 -11.85 -10.90
C MET A 121 17.30 -10.51 -11.08
N ASN A 122 17.76 -9.66 -12.01
CA ASN A 122 17.06 -8.40 -12.29
C ASN A 122 15.74 -8.64 -13.01
N GLU A 123 15.68 -9.61 -13.92
CA GLU A 123 14.44 -10.02 -14.59
C GLU A 123 13.43 -10.61 -13.58
N GLU A 124 13.90 -11.38 -12.59
CA GLU A 124 13.05 -11.90 -11.52
C GLU A 124 12.43 -10.79 -10.65
N LEU A 125 13.23 -9.78 -10.27
CA LEU A 125 12.72 -8.62 -9.54
C LEU A 125 11.66 -7.85 -10.34
N ASP A 126 11.90 -7.65 -11.63
CA ASP A 126 10.95 -6.98 -12.54
C ASP A 126 9.65 -7.78 -12.70
N ASP A 127 9.75 -9.10 -12.82
CA ASP A 127 8.60 -9.98 -12.92
C ASP A 127 7.80 -10.01 -11.61
N GLN A 128 8.47 -9.98 -10.46
CA GLN A 128 7.80 -9.83 -9.18
C GLN A 128 7.03 -8.51 -9.11
N MET A 129 7.64 -7.38 -9.51
CA MET A 129 6.95 -6.10 -9.56
C MET A 129 5.69 -6.14 -10.43
N ARG A 130 5.77 -6.75 -11.61
CA ARG A 130 4.60 -6.90 -12.50
C ARG A 130 3.54 -7.80 -11.91
N ARG A 131 3.90 -8.85 -11.16
CA ARG A 131 2.95 -9.71 -10.43
C ARG A 131 2.27 -8.91 -9.32
N SER A 132 3.03 -8.23 -8.47
CA SER A 132 2.49 -7.45 -7.35
C SER A 132 1.55 -6.34 -7.81
N VAL A 133 1.89 -5.61 -8.87
CA VAL A 133 0.99 -4.57 -9.42
C VAL A 133 -0.30 -5.17 -9.97
N ARG A 134 -0.25 -6.35 -10.60
CA ARG A 134 -1.46 -7.03 -11.08
C ARG A 134 -2.33 -7.48 -9.93
N GLU A 135 -1.71 -8.01 -8.88
CA GLU A 135 -2.41 -8.49 -7.70
C GLU A 135 -3.10 -7.35 -6.95
N LEU A 136 -2.39 -6.25 -6.71
CA LEU A 136 -2.96 -5.06 -6.07
C LEU A 136 -4.18 -4.49 -6.84
N ARG A 137 -4.12 -4.52 -8.18
CA ARG A 137 -5.28 -4.15 -9.02
C ARG A 137 -6.43 -5.14 -8.89
N ARG A 138 -6.12 -6.44 -8.78
CA ARG A 138 -7.13 -7.49 -8.58
C ARG A 138 -7.88 -7.25 -7.26
N LEU A 139 -7.14 -6.99 -6.17
CA LEU A 139 -7.69 -6.70 -4.84
C LEU A 139 -8.61 -5.47 -4.87
N ALA A 140 -8.11 -4.34 -5.36
CA ALA A 140 -8.90 -3.11 -5.43
C ALA A 140 -10.17 -3.26 -6.28
N ASN A 141 -10.08 -3.96 -7.42
CA ASN A 141 -11.23 -4.19 -8.28
C ASN A 141 -12.27 -5.13 -7.65
N ALA A 142 -11.83 -6.14 -6.89
CA ALA A 142 -12.73 -7.01 -6.13
C ALA A 142 -13.49 -6.21 -5.06
N ALA A 143 -12.77 -5.41 -4.27
CA ALA A 143 -13.37 -4.52 -3.28
C ALA A 143 -14.36 -3.52 -3.90
N TYR A 144 -14.07 -2.96 -5.08
CA TYR A 144 -15.03 -2.10 -5.79
C TYR A 144 -16.30 -2.84 -6.18
N ALA A 145 -16.18 -4.08 -6.65
CA ALA A 145 -17.32 -4.90 -7.03
C ALA A 145 -18.20 -5.21 -5.81
N ASP A 146 -17.60 -5.53 -4.67
CA ASP A 146 -18.31 -5.82 -3.43
C ASP A 146 -19.08 -4.57 -2.93
N ILE A 147 -18.43 -3.40 -2.93
CA ILE A 147 -19.08 -2.12 -2.59
C ILE A 147 -20.22 -1.78 -3.56
N ASP A 148 -20.01 -1.98 -4.87
CA ASP A 148 -21.05 -1.72 -5.87
C ASP A 148 -22.23 -2.69 -5.71
N ALA A 149 -21.98 -3.96 -5.34
CA ALA A 149 -23.02 -4.95 -5.06
C ALA A 149 -23.85 -4.60 -3.82
N ALA A 150 -23.20 -4.16 -2.72
CA ALA A 150 -23.90 -3.71 -1.52
C ALA A 150 -24.79 -2.50 -1.80
N ARG A 151 -24.30 -1.52 -2.58
CA ARG A 151 -25.11 -0.39 -3.04
C ARG A 151 -26.32 -0.88 -3.83
N ASP A 152 -26.12 -1.75 -4.81
CA ASP A 152 -27.19 -2.17 -5.71
C ASP A 152 -28.26 -3.00 -4.97
N ALA A 153 -27.87 -3.76 -3.95
CA ALA A 153 -28.80 -4.44 -3.05
C ALA A 153 -29.66 -3.44 -2.25
N ALA A 154 -29.03 -2.46 -1.60
CA ALA A 154 -29.73 -1.43 -0.82
C ALA A 154 -30.70 -0.58 -1.66
N LEU A 155 -30.40 -0.37 -2.94
CA LEU A 155 -31.25 0.44 -3.84
C LEU A 155 -32.39 -0.37 -4.49
N ALA A 156 -32.38 -1.69 -4.41
CA ALA A 156 -33.39 -2.54 -5.04
C ALA A 156 -34.68 -2.65 -4.20
N ASP A 157 -34.62 -2.36 -2.89
CA ASP A 157 -35.74 -2.58 -1.96
C ASP A 157 -36.84 -1.49 -2.02
N ASP A 158 -36.61 -0.34 -2.66
CA ASP A 158 -37.59 0.77 -2.75
C ASP A 158 -38.59 0.61 -3.92
N ASP A 159 -38.36 -0.32 -4.86
CA ASP A 159 -39.28 -0.60 -5.99
C ASP A 159 -40.44 -1.56 -5.61
N GLY A 160 -40.45 -2.10 -4.37
CA GLY A 160 -41.37 -3.14 -3.90
C GLY A 160 -42.53 -2.68 -3.01
N ALA A 161 -42.64 -1.39 -2.68
CA ALA A 161 -43.78 -0.86 -1.93
C ALA A 161 -45.03 -0.73 -2.83
N GLU A 162 -45.75 -1.84 -3.04
CA GLU A 162 -47.12 -1.78 -3.56
C GLU A 162 -48.00 -0.90 -2.63
N PRO A 163 -48.84 0.00 -3.17
CA PRO A 163 -49.75 0.85 -2.38
C PRO A 163 -50.88 0.07 -1.70
#